data_AF-A0A2Z6CZL7-F1
#
_entry.id   AF-A0A2Z6CZL7-F1
#
_cell.length_a   1.000
_cell.length_b   1.000
_cell.length_c   1.000
_cell.angle_alpha   90.00
_cell.angle_beta   90.00
_cell.angle_gamma   90.00
#
_symmetry.space_group_name_H-M   'P 1'
#
loop_
_entity.id
_entity.type
_entity.pdbx_description
1 polymer ?
#
loop_
_entity_poly.entity_id
_entity_poly.type
_entity_poly.pdbx_seq_one_letter_code
_entity_poly.pdbx_strand_id
1 'polypeptide(L)'
;MNELILLQVNFGLNVASLIGFMQIIFAVAYILAMIILMIQRARRLETLSLIIYVFQTIIIPIFLLTSGLILVFQGWRLDPILQFMQFLLTVLIIYLCIKDIVINGGYRNR
;
A
#
# COMPACT_ATOMS: atom_id res chain seq x y z
N MET A 1 12.70 32.30 -10.54
CA MET A 1 13.23 30.98 -10.13
C MET A 1 12.19 30.14 -9.38
N ASN A 2 11.34 30.73 -8.53
CA ASN A 2 10.29 29.97 -7.82
C ASN A 2 9.16 29.43 -8.71
N GLU A 3 8.77 30.14 -9.78
CA GLU A 3 7.68 29.65 -10.65
C GLU A 3 8.08 28.45 -11.52
N LEU A 4 9.37 28.32 -11.87
CA LEU A 4 9.89 27.16 -12.61
C LEU A 4 9.83 25.87 -11.77
N ILE A 5 9.95 25.97 -10.44
CA ILE A 5 9.84 24.83 -9.52
C ILE A 5 8.37 24.40 -9.40
N LEU A 6 7.43 25.35 -9.36
CA LEU A 6 5.99 25.07 -9.30
C LEU A 6 5.47 24.46 -10.62
N LEU A 7 6.01 24.87 -11.78
CA LEU A 7 5.74 24.25 -13.07
C LEU A 7 6.24 22.80 -13.19
N GLN A 8 7.16 22.38 -12.30
CA GLN A 8 7.71 21.02 -12.25
C GLN A 8 6.87 20.06 -11.39
N VAL A 9 5.88 20.56 -10.67
CA VAL A 9 4.96 19.74 -9.87
C VAL A 9 3.55 19.99 -10.41
N ASN A 10 3.07 19.07 -11.24
CA ASN A 10 1.71 19.15 -11.76
C ASN A 10 0.73 18.69 -10.67
N PHE A 11 0.03 19.64 -10.04
CA PHE A 11 -1.10 19.39 -9.14
C PHE A 11 -2.38 18.99 -9.90
N GLY A 12 -2.25 18.13 -10.92
CA GLY A 12 -3.35 17.66 -11.75
C GLY A 12 -3.90 16.30 -11.32
N LEU A 13 -5.20 16.08 -11.53
CA LEU A 13 -5.84 14.75 -11.47
C LEU A 13 -5.43 13.90 -12.69
N ASN A 14 -4.15 13.54 -12.75
CA ASN A 14 -3.60 12.65 -13.75
C ASN A 14 -3.78 11.19 -13.32
N VAL A 15 -3.73 10.26 -14.27
CA VAL A 15 -3.87 8.82 -13.98
C VAL A 15 -2.86 8.34 -12.94
N ALA A 16 -1.61 8.84 -13.02
CA ALA A 16 -0.58 8.55 -12.03
C ALA A 16 -0.96 9.00 -10.61
N SER A 17 -1.49 10.22 -10.44
CA SER A 17 -1.85 10.74 -9.12
C SER A 17 -3.07 10.00 -8.55
N LEU A 18 -4.03 9.57 -9.39
CA LEU A 18 -5.13 8.70 -8.97
C LEU A 18 -4.64 7.35 -8.42
N ILE A 19 -3.70 6.69 -9.11
CA ILE A 19 -3.07 5.45 -8.63
C ILE A 19 -2.33 5.71 -7.30
N GLY A 20 -1.64 6.85 -7.19
CA GLY A 20 -0.94 7.24 -5.97
C GLY A 20 -1.87 7.46 -4.78
N PHE A 21 -2.99 8.16 -4.96
CA PHE A 21 -4.00 8.32 -3.91
C PHE A 21 -4.62 6.98 -3.50
N MET A 22 -4.90 6.10 -4.46
CA MET A 22 -5.39 4.75 -4.17
C MET A 22 -4.41 3.96 -3.29
N GLN A 23 -3.11 4.04 -3.55
CA GLN A 23 -2.08 3.39 -2.72
C GLN A 23 -2.00 3.99 -1.32
N ILE A 24 -2.07 5.32 -1.19
CA ILE A 24 -2.04 5.99 0.13
C ILE A 24 -3.26 5.58 0.96
N ILE A 25 -4.46 5.66 0.40
CA ILE A 25 -5.70 5.27 1.07
C ILE A 25 -5.63 3.80 1.47
N PHE A 26 -5.18 2.93 0.57
CA PHE A 26 -5.03 1.51 0.86
C PHE A 26 -3.99 1.25 1.96
N ALA A 27 -2.86 1.95 1.97
CA ALA A 27 -1.85 1.82 3.02
C ALA A 27 -2.38 2.19 4.41
N VAL A 28 -3.14 3.29 4.50
CA VAL A 28 -3.77 3.72 5.76
C VAL A 28 -4.81 2.70 6.23
N ALA A 29 -5.68 2.26 5.32
CA ALA A 29 -6.67 1.22 5.61
C ALA A 29 -6.00 -0.10 6.05
N TYR A 30 -4.89 -0.47 5.39
CA TYR A 30 -4.11 -1.66 5.70
C TYR A 30 -3.51 -1.61 7.11
N ILE A 31 -2.89 -0.48 7.50
CA ILE A 31 -2.35 -0.31 8.86
C ILE A 31 -3.45 -0.50 9.90
N LEU A 32 -4.61 0.16 9.72
CA LEU A 32 -5.73 0.07 10.65
C LEU A 32 -6.25 -1.38 10.76
N ALA A 33 -6.46 -2.05 9.63
CA ALA A 33 -6.90 -3.43 9.60
C ALA A 33 -5.91 -4.37 10.29
N MET A 34 -4.61 -4.21 10.01
CA MET A 34 -3.57 -5.07 10.58
C MET A 34 -3.38 -4.86 12.07
N ILE A 35 -3.49 -3.63 12.60
CA ILE A 35 -3.45 -3.37 14.04
C ILE A 35 -4.62 -4.07 14.76
N ILE A 36 -5.84 -3.95 14.23
CA ILE A 36 -7.02 -4.60 14.80
C ILE A 36 -6.85 -6.12 14.82
N LEU A 37 -6.40 -6.68 13.68
CA LEU A 37 -6.14 -8.12 13.57
C LEU A 37 -5.01 -8.57 14.49
N MET A 38 -3.94 -7.77 14.64
CA MET A 38 -2.82 -8.07 15.54
C MET A 38 -3.27 -8.17 17.00
N ILE A 39 -4.12 -7.27 17.48
CA ILE A 39 -4.68 -7.34 18.84
C ILE A 39 -5.47 -8.62 19.06
N GLN A 40 -6.29 -9.03 18.07
CA GLN A 40 -7.06 -10.27 18.13
C GLN A 40 -6.16 -11.52 18.09
N ARG A 41 -5.00 -11.42 17.44
CA ARG A 41 -4.13 -12.54 17.06
C ARG A 41 -2.91 -12.72 17.95
N ALA A 42 -2.51 -11.70 18.72
CA ALA A 42 -1.27 -11.69 19.51
C ALA A 42 -1.14 -12.87 20.51
N ARG A 43 -2.27 -13.47 20.93
CA ARG A 43 -2.28 -14.60 21.88
C ARG A 43 -2.25 -15.98 21.22
N ARG A 44 -2.31 -16.08 19.89
CA ARG A 44 -2.49 -17.36 19.18
C ARG A 44 -1.41 -17.71 18.16
N LEU A 45 -0.59 -16.77 17.72
CA LEU A 45 0.44 -17.06 16.72
C LEU A 45 1.69 -17.64 17.37
N GLU A 46 2.30 -18.59 16.67
CA GLU A 46 3.68 -19.00 16.92
C GLU A 46 4.64 -17.82 16.68
N THR A 47 5.76 -17.81 17.42
CA THR A 47 6.74 -16.73 17.44
C THR A 47 7.21 -16.31 16.03
N LEU A 48 7.47 -17.26 15.13
CA LEU A 48 7.90 -16.97 13.77
C LEU A 48 6.81 -16.31 12.92
N SER A 49 5.58 -16.83 12.99
CA SER A 49 4.44 -16.26 12.26
C SER A 49 4.13 -14.84 12.75
N LEU A 50 4.27 -14.58 14.04
CA LEU A 50 4.08 -13.25 14.62
C LEU A 50 5.15 -12.27 14.11
N ILE A 51 6.43 -12.69 14.06
CA ILE A 51 7.52 -11.87 13.53
C ILE A 51 7.26 -11.47 12.08
N ILE A 52 6.94 -12.45 11.21
CA ILE A 52 6.64 -12.18 9.79
C ILE A 52 5.45 -11.22 9.66
N TYR A 53 4.40 -11.42 10.46
CA TYR A 53 3.21 -10.57 10.46
C TYR A 53 3.52 -9.13 10.88
N VAL A 54 4.38 -8.93 11.90
CA VAL A 54 4.83 -7.60 12.33
C VAL A 54 5.67 -6.94 11.24
N PHE A 55 6.62 -7.65 10.65
CA PHE A 55 7.41 -7.14 9.52
C PHE A 55 6.52 -6.73 8.35
N GLN A 56 5.54 -7.56 8.00
CA GLN A 56 4.57 -7.28 6.93
C GLN A 56 3.70 -6.06 7.25
N THR A 57 3.29 -5.89 8.51
CA THR A 57 2.49 -4.74 8.97
C THR A 57 3.24 -3.42 8.82
N ILE A 58 4.57 -3.43 8.92
CA ILE A 58 5.39 -2.22 8.83
C ILE A 58 5.86 -1.96 7.40
N ILE A 59 6.39 -2.97 6.71
CA ILE A 59 7.05 -2.81 5.41
C ILE A 59 6.04 -2.46 4.30
N ILE A 60 4.93 -3.20 4.21
CA ILE A 60 3.94 -3.02 3.14
C ILE A 60 3.41 -1.58 3.08
N PRO A 61 2.92 -0.97 4.18
CA PRO A 61 2.40 0.38 4.11
C PRO A 61 3.49 1.42 3.89
N ILE A 62 4.73 1.23 4.38
CA ILE A 62 5.83 2.15 4.06
C ILE A 62 6.09 2.19 2.56
N PHE A 63 6.10 1.03 1.89
CA PHE A 63 6.32 0.94 0.45
C PHE A 63 5.17 1.56 -0.34
N LEU A 64 3.92 1.27 0.04
CA LEU A 64 2.72 1.86 -0.59
C LEU A 64 2.65 3.38 -0.38
N LEU A 65 2.96 3.89 0.81
CA LEU A 65 2.98 5.33 1.08
C LEU A 65 4.07 6.03 0.29
N THR A 66 5.29 5.49 0.29
CA THR A 66 6.42 6.07 -0.45
C THR A 66 6.12 6.07 -1.94
N SER A 67 5.65 4.95 -2.49
CA SER A 67 5.31 4.84 -3.91
C SER A 67 4.13 5.75 -4.27
N GLY A 68 3.10 5.80 -3.42
CA GLY A 68 1.93 6.64 -3.63
C GLY A 68 2.27 8.13 -3.63
N LEU A 69 3.10 8.59 -2.70
CA LEU A 69 3.56 9.99 -2.65
C LEU A 69 4.36 10.36 -3.90
N ILE A 70 5.26 9.48 -4.36
CA ILE A 70 6.02 9.70 -5.60
C ILE A 70 5.07 9.85 -6.80
N LEU A 71 4.06 9.00 -6.91
CA LEU A 71 3.08 9.06 -8.00
C LEU A 71 2.21 10.31 -7.95
N VAL A 72 1.82 10.78 -6.76
CA VAL A 72 1.02 12.00 -6.59
C VAL A 72 1.80 13.24 -7.03
N PHE A 73 3.06 13.39 -6.61
CA PHE A 73 3.82 14.61 -6.88
C PHE A 73 4.60 14.58 -8.20
N GLN A 74 5.11 13.41 -8.59
CA GLN A 74 6.05 13.25 -9.72
C GLN A 74 5.58 12.23 -10.77
N GLY A 75 4.45 11.56 -10.55
CA GLY A 75 3.98 10.51 -11.45
C GLY A 75 3.61 10.98 -12.86
N TRP A 76 3.33 12.27 -13.04
CA TRP A 76 3.03 12.86 -14.35
C TRP A 76 4.21 12.82 -15.34
N ARG A 77 5.44 12.65 -14.85
CA ARG A 77 6.66 12.48 -15.66
C ARG A 77 7.02 11.02 -15.91
N LEU A 78 6.33 10.10 -15.24
CA LEU A 78 6.61 8.68 -15.32
C LEU A 78 6.07 8.13 -16.63
N ASP A 79 6.84 7.26 -17.30
CA ASP A 79 6.38 6.65 -18.56
C ASP A 79 5.06 5.90 -18.37
N PRO A 80 4.12 5.96 -19.34
CA PRO A 80 2.82 5.30 -19.22
C PRO A 80 2.90 3.80 -18.91
N ILE A 81 3.92 3.10 -19.44
CA ILE A 81 4.14 1.68 -19.17
C ILE A 81 4.50 1.40 -17.71
N LEU A 82 5.28 2.29 -17.08
CA LEU A 82 5.65 2.18 -15.67
C LEU A 82 4.46 2.51 -14.77
N GLN A 83 3.63 3.48 -15.15
CA GLN A 83 2.36 3.75 -14.44
C GLN A 83 1.43 2.54 -14.49
N PHE A 84 1.35 1.85 -15.64
CA PHE A 84 0.56 0.62 -15.77
C PHE A 84 1.12 -0.53 -14.93
N MET A 85 2.44 -0.71 -14.90
CA MET A 85 3.08 -1.68 -14.02
C MET A 85 2.75 -1.41 -12.55
N GLN A 86 2.77 -0.14 -12.15
CA GLN A 86 2.45 0.27 -10.79
C GLN A 86 0.97 0.02 -10.43
N PHE A 87 0.06 0.19 -11.38
CA PHE A 87 -1.34 -0.21 -11.23
C PHE A 87 -1.47 -1.72 -11.02
N LEU A 88 -0.85 -2.55 -11.87
CA LEU A 88 -0.86 -4.01 -11.72
C LEU A 88 -0.28 -4.46 -10.38
N LEU A 89 0.82 -3.84 -9.93
CA LEU A 89 1.43 -4.11 -8.64
C LEU A 89 0.47 -3.78 -7.49
N THR A 90 -0.24 -2.66 -7.59
CA THR A 90 -1.25 -2.25 -6.59
C THR A 90 -2.37 -3.31 -6.49
N VAL A 91 -2.89 -3.77 -7.63
CA VAL A 91 -3.93 -4.82 -7.65
C VAL A 91 -3.41 -6.14 -7.05
N LEU A 92 -2.18 -6.53 -7.37
CA LEU A 92 -1.56 -7.73 -6.82
C LEU A 92 -1.42 -7.65 -5.29
N ILE A 93 -0.96 -6.51 -4.76
CA ILE A 93 -0.84 -6.31 -3.31
C ILE A 93 -2.20 -6.40 -2.63
N ILE A 94 -3.24 -5.79 -3.20
CA ILE A 94 -4.61 -5.88 -2.67
C ILE A 94 -5.07 -7.34 -2.64
N TYR A 95 -4.88 -8.09 -3.73
CA TYR A 95 -5.22 -9.51 -3.78
C TYR A 95 -4.49 -10.33 -2.72
N LEU A 96 -3.17 -10.14 -2.58
CA LEU A 96 -2.36 -10.85 -1.58
C LEU A 96 -2.78 -10.50 -0.16
N CYS A 97 -3.12 -9.23 0.11
CA CYS A 97 -3.64 -8.78 1.39
C CYS A 97 -4.98 -9.45 1.73
N ILE A 98 -5.92 -9.47 0.78
CA ILE A 98 -7.22 -10.14 0.98
C ILE A 98 -6.99 -11.63 1.22
N LYS A 99 -6.14 -12.27 0.41
CA LYS A 99 -5.79 -13.68 0.55
C LYS A 99 -5.20 -13.97 1.94
N ASP A 100 -4.29 -13.14 2.44
CA ASP A 100 -3.71 -13.29 3.78
C ASP A 100 -4.79 -13.21 4.87
N ILE A 101 -5.67 -12.20 4.80
CA ILE A 101 -6.76 -12.03 5.77
C ILE A 101 -7.73 -13.21 5.72
N VAL A 102 -8.10 -13.68 4.52
CA VAL A 102 -9.04 -14.78 4.31
C VAL A 102 -8.45 -16.12 4.76
N ILE A 103 -7.20 -16.42 4.41
CA ILE A 103 -6.53 -17.65 4.87
C ILE A 103 -6.43 -17.60 6.39
N ASN A 104 -5.84 -16.55 6.96
CA ASN A 104 -5.67 -16.46 8.41
C ASN A 104 -7.01 -16.34 9.18
N GLY A 105 -8.06 -15.83 8.55
CA GLY A 105 -9.41 -15.76 9.08
C GLY A 105 -10.20 -17.07 8.93
N GLY A 106 -9.97 -17.84 7.87
CA GLY A 106 -10.62 -19.12 7.61
C GLY A 106 -10.16 -20.23 8.56
N TYR A 107 -8.89 -20.19 8.98
CA TYR A 107 -8.36 -21.07 10.03
C TYR A 107 -8.92 -20.75 11.43
N ARG A 108 -9.73 -19.67 11.59
CA ARG A 108 -10.43 -19.36 12.84
C ARG A 108 -11.58 -20.32 13.14
N ASN A 109 -12.08 -21.06 12.14
CA ASN A 109 -13.34 -21.80 12.20
C ASN A 109 -13.17 -23.33 12.09
N ARG A 110 -11.95 -23.84 12.29
CA ARG A 110 -11.65 -25.27 12.46
C ARG A 110 -10.81 -25.44 13.72
#